data_AF-A0A818YZ61-F1
#
_entry.id   AF-A0A818YZ61-F1
#
_cell.length_a   1.000
_cell.length_b   1.000
_cell.length_c   1.000
_cell.angle_alpha   90.00
_cell.angle_beta   90.00
_cell.angle_gamma   90.00
#
_symmetry.space_group_name_H-M   'P 1'
#
loop_
_entity.id
_entity.type
_entity.pdbx_description
1 polymer ?
#
loop_
_entity_poly.entity_id
_entity_poly.type
_entity_poly.pdbx_seq_one_letter_code
_entity_poly.pdbx_strand_id
1 'polypeptide(L)'
;MLLLLLFQNNEEDNRLFPKLNYLKLTVNDQCSFDCFKLLSKSVYLKNLEQLVLIICSRGSYLNLMIKNFLIFLKNLSNINSIEIFNRWHGIFSFIDINYFCSMIPYNIKHLDIDIFEIDHIEILIDKLENVSSFKFKFAFDKSLYLKQILQLLDNKKINSTYISDIHYLSIWISKQFNRTNSNKRIKLTN
;
A
#
# COMPACT_ATOMS: atom_id res chain seq x y z
N MET A 1 1.22 7.34 20.96
CA MET A 1 1.99 8.54 20.54
C MET A 1 2.07 8.56 19.02
N LEU A 2 1.47 9.56 18.36
CA LEU A 2 1.57 9.76 16.90
C LEU A 2 2.90 10.46 16.60
N LEU A 3 3.89 9.73 16.10
CA LEU A 3 5.16 10.34 15.69
C LEU A 3 5.03 10.80 14.23
N LEU A 4 4.87 12.12 14.03
CA LEU A 4 4.96 12.77 12.71
C LEU A 4 6.43 13.12 12.45
N LEU A 5 7.06 12.44 11.49
CA LEU A 5 8.37 12.83 10.95
C LEU A 5 8.13 13.71 9.72
N LEU A 6 8.63 14.95 9.74
CA LEU A 6 8.29 16.03 8.80
C LEU A 6 9.54 16.57 8.11
N PHE A 7 9.45 16.87 6.81
CA PHE A 7 10.43 17.68 6.10
C PHE A 7 9.79 18.77 5.23
N GLN A 8 10.39 19.96 5.39
CA GLN A 8 10.48 21.22 4.63
C GLN A 8 9.23 22.04 4.18
N ASN A 9 9.27 23.30 4.63
CA ASN A 9 8.35 24.42 4.45
C ASN A 9 8.36 25.01 3.03
N ASN A 10 7.23 25.63 2.67
CA ASN A 10 7.18 27.03 2.22
C ASN A 10 5.72 27.51 2.19
N GLU A 11 5.51 28.75 2.64
CA GLU A 11 4.26 29.40 3.07
C GLU A 11 3.15 29.51 2.01
N GLU A 12 1.89 29.55 2.51
CA GLU A 12 0.68 30.28 2.04
C GLU A 12 -0.66 29.63 2.46
N ASP A 13 -0.65 28.53 3.22
CA ASP A 13 -1.86 27.95 3.83
C ASP A 13 -1.63 27.87 5.35
N ASN A 14 -2.60 28.26 6.19
CA ASN A 14 -2.53 28.23 7.67
C ASN A 14 -2.39 26.80 8.26
N ARG A 15 -2.22 25.80 7.39
CA ARG A 15 -1.91 24.42 7.75
C ARG A 15 -0.41 24.30 7.95
N LEU A 16 -0.02 23.50 8.93
CA LEU A 16 1.37 23.38 9.35
C LEU A 16 2.32 22.93 8.21
N PHE A 17 1.80 22.21 7.20
CA PHE A 17 2.59 21.62 6.13
C PHE A 17 1.91 21.77 4.75
N PRO A 18 2.06 22.92 4.08
CA PRO A 18 1.43 23.19 2.78
C PRO A 18 2.06 22.42 1.62
N LYS A 19 3.34 22.03 1.72
CA LYS A 19 4.11 21.36 0.64
C LYS A 19 4.37 19.87 0.87
N LEU A 20 3.63 19.24 1.79
CA LEU A 20 3.84 17.84 2.15
C LEU A 20 3.42 16.91 1.00
N ASN A 21 4.38 16.24 0.37
CA ASN A 21 4.15 15.23 -0.67
C ASN A 21 4.29 13.78 -0.18
N TYR A 22 4.95 13.59 0.95
CA TYR A 22 5.16 12.29 1.58
C TYR A 22 4.79 12.38 3.06
N LEU A 23 4.01 11.42 3.55
CA LEU A 23 3.63 11.34 4.94
C LEU A 23 3.86 9.92 5.47
N LYS A 24 4.52 9.83 6.62
CA LYS A 24 4.72 8.58 7.35
C LYS A 24 4.05 8.68 8.71
N LEU A 25 3.08 7.79 8.94
CA LEU A 25 2.30 7.73 10.17
C LEU A 25 2.63 6.47 10.92
N THR A 26 2.98 6.59 12.20
CA THR A 26 3.06 5.45 13.11
C THR A 26 1.95 5.53 14.14
N VAL A 27 1.11 4.50 14.18
CA VAL A 27 -0.05 4.39 15.07
C VAL A 27 0.11 3.18 16.00
N ASN A 28 -0.35 3.31 17.24
CA ASN A 28 -0.28 2.27 18.28
C ASN A 28 -1.55 2.29 19.15
N ASP A 29 -1.58 1.49 20.23
CA ASP A 29 -2.76 1.34 21.11
C ASP A 29 -3.19 2.62 21.81
N GLN A 30 -2.36 3.66 21.77
CA GLN A 30 -2.62 4.95 22.39
C GLN A 30 -3.12 6.00 21.38
N CYS A 31 -3.28 5.64 20.11
CA CYS A 31 -3.76 6.56 19.09
C CYS A 31 -5.26 6.76 19.21
N SER A 32 -5.72 8.02 19.22
CA SER A 32 -7.15 8.32 19.27
C SER A 32 -7.86 7.91 17.96
N PHE A 33 -9.14 7.55 18.06
CA PHE A 33 -9.95 7.16 16.90
C PHE A 33 -10.09 8.27 15.85
N ASP A 34 -10.02 9.54 16.29
CA ASP A 34 -10.12 10.73 15.44
C ASP A 34 -8.78 11.19 14.85
N CYS A 35 -7.69 10.44 15.01
CA CYS A 35 -6.36 10.86 14.58
C CYS A 35 -6.28 11.29 13.10
N PHE A 36 -6.91 10.54 12.19
CA PHE A 36 -6.92 10.90 10.76
C PHE A 36 -7.78 12.12 10.44
N LYS A 37 -8.83 12.39 11.23
CA LYS A 37 -9.64 13.61 11.14
C LYS A 37 -8.89 14.83 11.65
N LEU A 38 -8.05 14.68 12.68
CA LEU A 38 -7.18 15.76 13.15
C LEU A 38 -6.04 16.04 12.16
N LEU A 39 -5.50 14.99 11.56
CA LEU A 39 -4.47 15.09 10.52
C LEU A 39 -4.97 15.88 9.31
N SER A 40 -6.21 15.62 8.85
CA SER A 40 -6.77 16.33 7.69
C SER A 40 -6.98 17.83 7.91
N LYS A 41 -7.14 18.27 9.17
CA LYS A 41 -7.18 19.69 9.53
C LYS A 41 -5.79 20.33 9.59
N SER A 42 -4.77 19.54 9.90
CA SER A 42 -3.41 20.03 10.18
C SER A 42 -2.50 20.05 8.95
N VAL A 43 -2.81 19.21 7.95
CA VAL A 43 -1.97 18.98 6.76
C VAL A 43 -2.72 19.38 5.49
N TYR A 44 -2.00 19.96 4.53
CA TYR A 44 -2.54 20.19 3.19
C TYR A 44 -2.51 18.90 2.36
N LEU A 45 -3.57 18.11 2.47
CA LEU A 45 -3.66 16.77 1.86
C LEU A 45 -3.66 16.76 0.33
N LYS A 46 -3.94 17.90 -0.32
CA LYS A 46 -3.98 17.94 -1.80
C LYS A 46 -2.61 17.69 -2.42
N ASN A 47 -1.51 18.01 -1.74
CA ASN A 47 -0.17 17.78 -2.29
C ASN A 47 0.38 16.39 -1.94
N LEU A 48 -0.34 15.59 -1.15
CA LEU A 48 0.14 14.30 -0.68
C LEU A 48 0.10 13.26 -1.80
N GLU A 49 1.27 12.81 -2.22
CA GLU A 49 1.45 11.81 -3.28
C GLU A 49 1.74 10.42 -2.71
N GLN A 50 2.37 10.35 -1.54
CA GLN A 50 2.83 9.12 -0.92
C GLN A 50 2.46 9.05 0.57
N LEU A 51 1.97 7.89 1.01
CA LEU A 51 1.57 7.68 2.39
C LEU A 51 2.02 6.32 2.90
N VAL A 52 2.70 6.33 4.04
CA VAL A 52 3.12 5.13 4.76
C VAL A 52 2.38 5.06 6.08
N LEU A 53 1.64 3.97 6.32
CA LEU A 53 1.02 3.65 7.59
C LEU A 53 1.75 2.48 8.26
N ILE A 54 2.34 2.78 9.41
CA ILE A 54 2.96 1.81 10.32
C ILE A 54 2.03 1.56 11.48
N ILE A 55 1.59 0.31 11.60
CA ILE A 55 0.72 -0.11 12.68
C ILE A 55 1.54 -0.91 13.71
N CYS A 56 1.59 -0.39 14.94
CA CYS A 56 2.27 -0.98 16.09
C CYS A 56 1.23 -1.42 17.12
N SER A 57 0.38 -2.37 16.73
CA SER A 57 -0.83 -2.75 17.46
C SER A 57 -1.10 -4.24 17.39
N ARG A 58 -1.57 -4.84 18.49
CA ARG A 58 -2.06 -6.22 18.55
C ARG A 58 -3.56 -6.33 18.92
N GLY A 59 -4.22 -5.19 19.13
CA GLY A 59 -5.53 -5.15 19.77
C GLY A 59 -6.71 -5.29 18.80
N SER A 60 -7.88 -5.54 19.37
CA SER A 60 -9.18 -5.60 18.66
C SER A 60 -9.55 -4.31 17.92
N TYR A 61 -8.92 -3.18 18.25
CA TYR A 61 -9.17 -1.88 17.62
C TYR A 61 -8.54 -1.74 16.23
N LEU A 62 -7.74 -2.71 15.77
CA LEU A 62 -7.10 -2.72 14.45
C LEU A 62 -8.11 -2.60 13.31
N ASN A 63 -9.22 -3.34 13.37
CA ASN A 63 -10.27 -3.29 12.36
C ASN A 63 -10.80 -1.86 12.17
N LEU A 64 -11.12 -1.18 13.29
CA LEU A 64 -11.64 0.18 13.28
C LEU A 64 -10.58 1.19 12.81
N MET A 65 -9.33 1.02 13.24
CA MET A 65 -8.21 1.88 12.82
C MET A 65 -7.97 1.79 11.31
N ILE A 66 -7.91 0.58 10.75
CA ILE A 66 -7.72 0.38 9.31
C ILE A 66 -8.92 0.92 8.53
N LYS A 67 -10.16 0.71 9.01
CA LYS A 67 -11.36 1.32 8.39
C LYS A 67 -11.28 2.84 8.35
N ASN A 68 -10.92 3.48 9.46
CA ASN A 68 -10.79 4.94 9.52
C ASN A 68 -9.69 5.44 8.59
N PHE A 69 -8.57 4.72 8.50
CA PHE A 69 -7.50 5.02 7.55
C PHE A 69 -7.96 4.90 6.09
N LEU A 70 -8.69 3.84 5.75
CA LEU A 70 -9.24 3.64 4.40
C LEU A 70 -10.24 4.74 4.02
N ILE A 71 -11.07 5.20 4.96
CA ILE A 71 -11.96 6.35 4.75
C ILE A 71 -11.13 7.63 4.51
N PHE A 72 -10.06 7.82 5.29
CA PHE A 72 -9.15 8.94 5.10
C PHE A 72 -8.47 8.92 3.73
N LEU A 73 -8.02 7.75 3.27
CA LEU A 73 -7.42 7.57 1.94
C LEU A 73 -8.33 8.03 0.80
N LYS A 74 -9.65 7.77 0.87
CA LYS A 74 -10.60 8.22 -0.15
C LYS A 74 -10.65 9.73 -0.32
N ASN A 75 -10.24 10.49 0.69
CA ASN A 75 -10.23 11.96 0.63
C ASN A 75 -8.92 12.51 0.05
N LEU A 76 -7.96 11.66 -0.32
CA LEU A 76 -6.67 12.06 -0.89
C LEU A 76 -6.75 12.01 -2.42
N SER A 77 -6.78 13.18 -3.07
CA SER A 77 -6.94 13.26 -4.54
C SER A 77 -5.68 12.92 -5.32
N ASN A 78 -4.49 13.14 -4.74
CA ASN A 78 -3.22 13.05 -5.45
C ASN A 78 -2.35 11.85 -5.03
N ILE A 79 -2.87 11.00 -4.13
CA ILE A 79 -2.15 9.83 -3.65
C ILE A 79 -1.92 8.84 -4.80
N ASN A 80 -0.66 8.47 -5.02
CA ASN A 80 -0.26 7.49 -6.03
C ASN A 80 0.43 6.27 -5.42
N SER A 81 0.93 6.39 -4.19
CA SER A 81 1.63 5.31 -3.50
C SER A 81 1.15 5.18 -2.06
N ILE A 82 0.81 3.95 -1.67
CA ILE A 82 0.49 3.63 -0.29
C ILE A 82 1.28 2.43 0.19
N GLU A 83 1.80 2.54 1.41
CA GLU A 83 2.41 1.44 2.14
C GLU A 83 1.64 1.24 3.44
N ILE A 84 1.23 0.00 3.73
CA ILE A 84 0.49 -0.35 4.94
C ILE A 84 1.09 -1.61 5.53
N PHE A 85 1.72 -1.47 6.70
CA PHE A 85 2.29 -2.62 7.40
C PHE A 85 1.92 -2.64 8.86
N ASN A 86 1.80 -3.84 9.40
CA ASN A 86 1.58 -4.07 10.81
C ASN A 86 2.73 -4.93 11.34
N ARG A 87 3.39 -4.44 12.40
CA ARG A 87 4.58 -5.09 12.96
C ARG A 87 4.35 -6.51 13.45
N TRP A 88 3.10 -6.89 13.71
CA TRP A 88 2.77 -8.14 14.41
C TRP A 88 2.01 -9.14 13.54
N HIS A 89 1.19 -8.68 12.60
CA HIS A 89 0.19 -9.50 11.91
C HIS A 89 -0.12 -8.94 10.52
N GLY A 90 -0.78 -9.73 9.68
CA GLY A 90 -1.21 -9.30 8.35
C GLY A 90 -2.35 -8.31 8.44
N ILE A 91 -2.43 -7.39 7.49
CA ILE A 91 -3.54 -6.43 7.48
C ILE A 91 -4.88 -7.16 7.34
N PHE A 92 -4.93 -8.22 6.53
CA PHE A 92 -6.13 -9.01 6.27
C PHE A 92 -6.52 -9.96 7.40
N SER A 93 -5.70 -10.10 8.44
CA SER A 93 -6.13 -10.76 9.69
C SER A 93 -7.19 -9.94 10.43
N PHE A 94 -7.37 -8.65 10.10
CA PHE A 94 -8.29 -7.76 10.79
C PHE A 94 -9.32 -7.11 9.89
N ILE A 95 -9.12 -7.10 8.57
CA ILE A 95 -10.03 -6.46 7.62
C ILE A 95 -10.34 -7.38 6.46
N ASP A 96 -11.61 -7.41 6.07
CA ASP A 96 -12.03 -8.12 4.86
C ASP A 96 -11.34 -7.50 3.63
N ILE A 97 -10.76 -8.37 2.80
CA ILE A 97 -10.01 -7.97 1.62
C ILE A 97 -10.90 -7.30 0.57
N ASN A 98 -12.16 -7.72 0.44
CA ASN A 98 -13.08 -7.12 -0.55
C ASN A 98 -13.41 -5.69 -0.16
N TYR A 99 -13.66 -5.46 1.13
CA TYR A 99 -13.82 -4.14 1.69
C TYR A 99 -12.56 -3.29 1.47
N PHE A 100 -11.36 -3.83 1.76
CA PHE A 100 -10.10 -3.14 1.49
C PHE A 100 -10.00 -2.69 0.03
N CYS A 101 -10.18 -3.61 -0.93
CA CYS A 101 -10.11 -3.30 -2.35
C CYS A 101 -11.13 -2.23 -2.77
N SER A 102 -12.36 -2.29 -2.25
CA SER A 102 -13.41 -1.29 -2.52
C SER A 102 -13.09 0.12 -1.98
N MET A 103 -12.13 0.19 -1.06
CA MET A 103 -11.72 1.44 -0.44
C MET A 103 -10.46 2.05 -1.03
N ILE A 104 -9.65 1.27 -1.75
CA ILE A 104 -8.44 1.77 -2.41
C ILE A 104 -8.83 2.73 -3.55
N PRO A 105 -8.34 3.97 -3.51
CA PRO A 105 -8.59 4.95 -4.58
C PRO A 105 -7.97 4.55 -5.94
N TYR A 106 -8.65 4.88 -7.06
CA TYR A 106 -8.21 4.52 -8.42
C TYR A 106 -6.89 5.18 -8.87
N ASN A 107 -6.52 6.30 -8.27
CA ASN A 107 -5.26 7.01 -8.49
C ASN A 107 -4.04 6.27 -7.91
N ILE A 108 -4.23 5.31 -7.01
CA ILE A 108 -3.13 4.48 -6.49
C ILE A 108 -2.50 3.66 -7.64
N LYS A 109 -1.19 3.80 -7.78
CA LYS A 109 -0.33 3.10 -8.74
C LYS A 109 0.62 2.12 -8.06
N HIS A 110 0.97 2.38 -6.81
CA HIS A 110 1.91 1.58 -6.04
C HIS A 110 1.29 1.19 -4.70
N LEU A 111 1.24 -0.10 -4.42
CA LEU A 111 0.69 -0.66 -3.20
C LEU A 111 1.72 -1.58 -2.53
N ASP A 112 2.16 -1.23 -1.32
CA ASP A 112 3.06 -2.04 -0.50
C ASP A 112 2.34 -2.50 0.78
N ILE A 113 2.20 -3.81 0.99
CA ILE A 113 1.42 -4.35 2.10
C ILE A 113 2.02 -5.64 2.69
N ASP A 114 1.79 -5.86 3.98
CA ASP A 114 2.06 -7.14 4.65
C ASP A 114 0.93 -8.15 4.39
N ILE A 115 1.29 -9.33 3.88
CA ILE A 115 0.36 -10.41 3.59
C ILE A 115 0.87 -11.77 4.09
N PHE A 116 -0.07 -12.66 4.38
CA PHE A 116 0.21 -13.97 4.98
C PHE A 116 -0.37 -15.13 4.16
N GLU A 117 -1.31 -14.85 3.25
CA GLU A 117 -2.01 -15.86 2.46
C GLU A 117 -1.93 -15.50 0.98
N ILE A 118 -1.76 -16.52 0.13
CA ILE A 118 -1.61 -16.34 -1.31
C ILE A 118 -2.92 -15.95 -1.99
N ASP A 119 -4.06 -16.45 -1.54
CA ASP A 119 -5.38 -16.15 -2.11
C ASP A 119 -5.67 -14.64 -2.03
N HIS A 120 -5.14 -13.95 -1.02
CA HIS A 120 -5.21 -12.50 -0.92
C HIS A 120 -4.45 -11.78 -2.05
N ILE A 121 -3.31 -12.32 -2.51
CA ILE A 121 -2.55 -11.75 -3.63
C ILE A 121 -3.37 -11.83 -4.90
N GLU A 122 -3.98 -12.98 -5.15
CA GLU A 122 -4.84 -13.19 -6.30
C GLU A 122 -5.98 -12.16 -6.33
N ILE A 123 -6.71 -12.02 -5.21
CA ILE A 123 -7.81 -11.07 -5.11
C ILE A 123 -7.34 -9.62 -5.33
N LEU A 124 -6.17 -9.25 -4.83
CA LEU A 124 -5.63 -7.90 -5.02
C LEU A 124 -5.26 -7.63 -6.48
N ILE A 125 -4.59 -8.58 -7.13
CA ILE A 125 -4.23 -8.47 -8.55
C ILE A 125 -5.50 -8.33 -9.40
N ASP A 126 -6.55 -9.09 -9.09
CA ASP A 126 -7.80 -9.06 -9.86
C ASP A 126 -8.63 -7.79 -9.62
N LYS A 127 -8.74 -7.35 -8.36
CA LYS A 127 -9.64 -6.24 -8.01
C LYS A 127 -9.00 -4.87 -8.16
N LEU A 128 -7.68 -4.77 -8.16
CA LEU A 128 -6.96 -3.51 -8.21
C LEU A 128 -6.22 -3.34 -9.54
N GLU A 129 -6.97 -3.48 -10.64
CA GLU A 129 -6.46 -3.37 -12.01
C GLU A 129 -5.80 -2.02 -12.31
N ASN A 130 -6.04 -0.97 -11.52
CA ASN A 130 -5.43 0.35 -11.67
C ASN A 130 -3.99 0.43 -11.11
N VAL A 131 -3.62 -0.48 -10.21
CA VAL A 131 -2.29 -0.55 -9.59
C VAL A 131 -1.28 -1.10 -10.60
N SER A 132 -0.11 -0.47 -10.68
CA SER A 132 0.99 -0.85 -11.58
C SER A 132 2.14 -1.55 -10.87
N SER A 133 2.23 -1.46 -9.55
CA SER A 133 3.15 -2.30 -8.80
C SER A 133 2.57 -2.70 -7.46
N PHE A 134 2.79 -3.96 -7.11
CA PHE A 134 2.51 -4.51 -5.80
C PHE A 134 3.82 -4.87 -5.13
N LYS A 135 3.96 -4.54 -3.86
CA LYS A 135 5.00 -5.09 -3.01
C LYS A 135 4.32 -5.81 -1.86
N PHE A 136 4.62 -7.08 -1.76
CA PHE A 136 4.06 -7.99 -0.79
C PHE A 136 5.17 -8.39 0.16
N LYS A 137 5.02 -8.04 1.42
CA LYS A 137 5.96 -8.47 2.46
C LYS A 137 5.37 -9.68 3.17
N PHE A 138 6.15 -10.75 3.27
CA PHE A 138 5.69 -12.01 3.84
C PHE A 138 6.30 -12.27 5.22
N ALA A 139 5.50 -12.87 6.10
CA ALA A 139 5.99 -13.43 7.35
C ALA A 139 6.29 -14.94 7.19
N PHE A 140 7.58 -15.27 7.20
CA PHE A 140 8.17 -16.63 7.26
C PHE A 140 7.75 -17.67 6.19
N ASP A 141 8.72 -18.53 5.83
CA ASP A 141 8.70 -19.63 4.84
C ASP A 141 8.13 -19.33 3.43
N LYS A 142 9.04 -19.04 2.48
CA LYS A 142 8.73 -18.28 1.25
C LYS A 142 8.87 -19.01 -0.08
N SER A 143 9.52 -20.15 -0.10
CA SER A 143 9.78 -20.86 -1.37
C SER A 143 8.49 -21.38 -2.01
N LEU A 144 7.47 -21.68 -1.19
CA LEU A 144 6.21 -22.27 -1.63
C LEU A 144 5.30 -21.27 -2.37
N TYR A 145 5.24 -20.03 -1.90
CA TYR A 145 4.35 -19.01 -2.46
C TYR A 145 4.86 -18.43 -3.77
N LEU A 146 6.18 -18.27 -3.94
CA LEU A 146 6.73 -17.62 -5.15
C LEU A 146 6.31 -18.35 -6.43
N LYS A 147 6.47 -19.68 -6.48
CA LYS A 147 6.12 -20.47 -7.67
C LYS A 147 4.63 -20.34 -8.01
N GLN A 148 3.76 -20.40 -7.00
CA GLN A 148 2.32 -20.28 -7.19
C GLN A 148 1.91 -18.89 -7.67
N ILE A 149 2.52 -17.82 -7.13
CA ILE A 149 2.25 -16.45 -7.57
C ILE A 149 2.72 -16.23 -9.00
N LEU A 150 3.91 -16.73 -9.37
CA LEU A 150 4.41 -16.62 -10.74
C LEU A 150 3.54 -17.40 -11.73
N GLN A 151 3.12 -18.61 -11.36
CA GLN A 151 2.18 -19.39 -12.16
C GLN A 151 0.83 -18.68 -12.33
N LEU A 152 0.32 -18.02 -11.28
CA LEU A 152 -0.87 -17.19 -11.35
C LEU A 152 -0.70 -16.03 -12.34
N LEU A 153 0.42 -15.30 -12.27
CA LEU A 153 0.72 -14.20 -13.20
C LEU A 153 0.81 -14.70 -14.66
N ASP A 154 1.46 -15.84 -14.88
CA ASP A 154 1.59 -16.46 -16.20
C ASP A 154 0.23 -16.93 -16.74
N ASN A 155 -0.59 -17.59 -15.92
CA ASN A 155 -1.94 -18.04 -16.28
C ASN A 155 -2.84 -16.86 -16.67
N LYS A 156 -2.74 -15.74 -15.94
CA LYS A 156 -3.47 -14.50 -16.24
C LYS A 156 -2.85 -13.68 -17.36
N LYS A 157 -1.75 -14.15 -17.96
CA LYS A 157 -0.98 -13.45 -19.01
C LYS A 157 -0.57 -12.03 -18.61
N ILE A 158 -0.32 -11.81 -17.32
CA ILE A 158 0.09 -10.52 -16.78
C ILE A 158 1.59 -10.34 -17.05
N ASN A 159 1.94 -9.44 -17.98
CA ASN A 159 3.34 -9.12 -18.19
C ASN A 159 3.88 -8.41 -16.95
N SER A 160 4.89 -9.01 -16.31
CA SER A 160 5.43 -8.49 -15.06
C SER A 160 6.94 -8.68 -14.97
N THR A 161 7.56 -7.81 -14.19
CA THR A 161 8.92 -7.99 -13.67
C THR A 161 8.82 -8.09 -12.16
N TYR A 162 9.62 -8.94 -11.54
CA TYR A 162 9.57 -9.12 -10.10
C TYR A 162 10.96 -9.23 -9.49
N ILE A 163 11.04 -8.88 -8.21
CA ILE A 163 12.18 -9.10 -7.34
C ILE A 163 11.66 -9.82 -6.11
N SER A 164 12.31 -10.92 -5.73
CA SER A 164 11.96 -11.68 -4.54
C SER A 164 13.18 -11.88 -3.66
N ASP A 165 13.00 -11.76 -2.35
CA ASP A 165 13.97 -12.18 -1.35
C ASP A 165 13.29 -12.98 -0.22
N ILE A 166 14.05 -13.28 0.83
CA ILE A 166 13.55 -14.00 2.01
C ILE A 166 12.63 -13.16 2.90
N HIS A 167 12.26 -11.93 2.54
CA HIS A 167 11.38 -11.04 3.29
C HIS A 167 10.18 -10.52 2.47
N TYR A 168 10.29 -10.36 1.16
CA TYR A 168 9.25 -9.79 0.31
C TYR A 168 9.27 -10.30 -1.14
N LEU A 169 8.18 -10.03 -1.86
CA LEU A 169 8.04 -10.11 -3.31
C LEU A 169 7.54 -8.76 -3.81
N SER A 170 8.32 -8.13 -4.67
CA SER A 170 7.91 -6.92 -5.40
C SER A 170 7.59 -7.30 -6.84
N ILE A 171 6.42 -6.93 -7.32
CA ILE A 171 5.94 -7.18 -8.68
C ILE A 171 5.59 -5.83 -9.32
N TRP A 172 6.17 -5.56 -10.47
CA TRP A 172 5.78 -4.47 -11.35
C TRP A 172 5.00 -5.04 -12.52
N ILE A 173 3.73 -4.64 -12.63
CA ILE A 173 2.84 -5.04 -13.70
C ILE A 173 3.07 -4.08 -14.86
N SER A 174 3.65 -4.63 -15.92
CA SER A 174 3.77 -3.95 -17.21
C SER A 174 2.41 -3.99 -17.90
N LYS A 175 1.59 -2.96 -17.65
CA LYS A 175 0.39 -2.77 -18.45
C LYS A 175 0.83 -2.48 -19.87
N GLN A 176 0.68 -3.46 -20.76
CA GLN A 176 0.61 -3.18 -22.18
C GLN A 176 -0.65 -2.34 -22.38
N PHE A 177 -0.53 -1.01 -22.19
CA PHE A 177 -1.33 -0.11 -22.98
C PHE A 177 -1.08 -0.55 -24.42
N ASN A 178 -2.13 -0.86 -25.18
CA ASN A 178 -2.07 -1.22 -26.59
C ASN A 178 -1.28 -0.17 -27.39
N ARG A 179 0.03 -0.27 -27.34
CA ARG A 179 1.02 0.44 -28.12
C ARG A 179 2.06 -0.61 -28.41
N THR A 180 1.89 -1.19 -29.59
CA THR A 180 2.96 -1.78 -30.39
C THR A 180 4.28 -1.10 -30.05
N ASN A 181 5.12 -1.80 -29.30
CA ASN A 181 6.57 -1.75 -29.42
C ASN A 181 7.13 -2.87 -28.56
N SER A 182 7.45 -3.95 -29.27
CA SER A 182 8.47 -4.92 -28.90
C SER A 182 9.68 -4.21 -28.31
N ASN A 183 9.96 -4.38 -27.03
CA ASN A 183 11.33 -4.24 -26.52
C ASN A 183 11.56 -5.10 -25.27
N LYS A 184 12.30 -6.18 -25.54
CA LYS A 184 13.29 -6.91 -24.73
C LYS A 184 13.10 -6.90 -23.20
N ARG A 185 12.65 -8.05 -22.68
CA ARG A 185 12.85 -8.48 -21.29
C ARG A 185 14.35 -8.58 -20.99
N ILE A 186 14.82 -7.87 -19.96
CA ILE A 186 16.09 -8.18 -19.31
C ILE A 186 15.75 -9.04 -18.10
N LYS A 187 16.23 -10.29 -18.12
CA LYS A 187 16.14 -11.22 -17.00
C LYS A 187 17.42 -11.03 -16.18
N LEU A 188 17.32 -10.52 -14.96
CA LEU A 188 18.43 -10.54 -14.00
C LEU A 188 18.25 -11.80 -13.14
N THR A 189 19.17 -12.75 -13.30
CA THR A 189 19.33 -13.92 -12.45
C THR A 189 20.48 -13.67 -11.49
N ASN A 190 20.28 -13.91 -10.20
CA ASN A 190 21.32 -14.40 -9.30
C ASN A 190 20.82 -15.72 -8.71
#